data_AF-A0A433A0Q9-F1
#
_entry.id   AF-A0A433A0Q9-F1
#
_cell.length_a   1.000
_cell.length_b   1.000
_cell.length_c   1.000
_cell.angle_alpha   90.00
_cell.angle_beta   90.00
_cell.angle_gamma   90.00
#
_symmetry.space_group_name_H-M   'P 1'
#
loop_
_entity.id
_entity.type
_entity.pdbx_description
1 polymer ?
#
loop_
_entity_poly.entity_id
_entity_poly.type
_entity_poly.pdbx_seq_one_letter_code
_entity_poly.pdbx_strand_id
1 'polypeptide(L)'
;MRTAKKLGIKTVAVYSEADANSLHVKMADEAYLIGPAPSAQSYLNVEKILAVARATGAQVLFGAIHPGYGFLSENADFADRVKAENLVFIGPSGDAIRSMGSKRW
;
A
#
# COMPACT_ATOMS: atom_id res chain seq x y z
N MET A 1 1.27 6.41 9.23
CA MET A 1 0.03 6.88 9.90
C MET A 1 0.21 8.12 10.75
N ARG A 2 1.07 8.12 11.78
CA ARG A 2 1.25 9.30 12.67
C ARG A 2 1.52 10.61 11.91
N THR A 3 2.43 10.59 10.94
CA THR A 3 2.75 11.76 10.12
C THR A 3 1.57 12.23 9.27
N ALA A 4 0.89 11.31 8.57
CA ALA A 4 -0.30 11.65 7.80
C ALA A 4 -1.41 12.27 8.67
N LYS A 5 -1.67 11.72 9.86
CA LYS A 5 -2.61 12.30 10.82
C LYS A 5 -2.19 13.69 11.30
N LYS A 6 -0.90 13.91 11.61
CA LYS A 6 -0.39 15.24 11.99
C LYS A 6 -0.59 16.29 10.90
N LEU A 7 -0.61 15.87 9.63
CA LEU A 7 -0.83 16.73 8.47
C LEU A 7 -2.31 16.86 8.08
N GLY A 8 -3.23 16.28 8.85
CA GLY A 8 -4.66 16.31 8.55
C GLY A 8 -5.08 15.45 7.34
N ILE A 9 -4.21 14.54 6.90
CA ILE A 9 -4.50 13.62 5.80
C ILE A 9 -5.27 12.42 6.35
N LYS A 10 -6.42 12.09 5.73
CA LYS A 10 -7.19 10.88 6.07
C LYS A 10 -6.36 9.62 5.80
N THR A 11 -6.44 8.67 6.71
CA THR A 11 -5.62 7.46 6.69
C THR A 11 -6.45 6.20 6.55
N VAL A 12 -6.08 5.37 5.57
CA VAL A 12 -6.64 4.03 5.37
C VAL A 12 -5.59 2.98 5.70
N ALA A 13 -5.95 1.98 6.49
CA ALA A 13 -5.16 0.78 6.74
C ALA A 13 -5.68 -0.41 5.95
N VAL A 14 -4.78 -1.34 5.63
CA VAL A 14 -5.14 -2.72 5.27
C VAL A 14 -4.57 -3.67 6.32
N TYR A 15 -5.24 -4.80 6.56
CA TYR A 15 -4.80 -5.78 7.55
C TYR A 15 -5.20 -7.21 7.18
N SER A 16 -4.44 -8.18 7.68
CA SER A 16 -4.78 -9.62 7.62
C SER A 16 -5.66 -10.02 8.82
N GLU A 17 -6.34 -11.16 8.77
CA GLU A 17 -7.14 -11.67 9.90
C GLU A 17 -6.35 -11.70 11.23
N ALA A 18 -5.08 -12.07 11.18
CA ALA A 18 -4.20 -12.10 12.35
C ALA A 18 -3.92 -10.71 12.93
N ASP A 19 -4.02 -9.67 12.11
CA ASP A 19 -3.69 -8.28 12.46
C ASP A 19 -4.91 -7.43 12.80
N ALA A 20 -6.11 -8.02 12.92
CA ALA A 20 -7.35 -7.28 13.19
C ALA A 20 -7.28 -6.36 14.41
N ASN A 21 -6.44 -6.70 15.40
CA ASN A 21 -6.26 -5.94 16.63
C ASN A 21 -4.93 -5.14 16.69
N SER A 22 -4.17 -5.12 15.60
CA SER A 22 -2.87 -4.46 15.52
C SER A 22 -2.98 -2.94 15.64
N LEU A 23 -1.90 -2.31 16.11
CA LEU A 23 -1.90 -0.88 16.43
C LEU A 23 -2.20 -0.01 15.20
N HIS A 24 -1.68 -0.35 14.01
CA HIS A 24 -1.92 0.45 12.81
C HIS A 24 -3.39 0.44 12.40
N VAL A 25 -4.10 -0.68 12.58
CA VAL A 25 -5.55 -0.77 12.34
C VAL A 25 -6.30 0.20 13.23
N LYS A 26 -6.00 0.18 14.53
CA LYS A 26 -6.63 1.07 15.52
C LYS A 26 -6.28 2.55 15.32
N MET A 27 -5.15 2.83 14.67
CA MET A 27 -4.68 4.18 14.44
C MET A 27 -5.24 4.81 13.16
N ALA A 28 -5.71 4.02 12.20
CA ALA A 28 -6.24 4.54 10.94
C ALA A 28 -7.66 5.10 11.12
N ASP A 29 -8.09 5.93 10.18
CA ASP A 29 -9.46 6.43 10.15
C ASP A 29 -10.41 5.39 9.57
N GLU A 30 -9.91 4.60 8.61
CA GLU A 30 -10.60 3.45 8.03
C GLU A 30 -9.64 2.27 7.93
N ALA A 31 -10.15 1.04 8.05
CA ALA A 31 -9.34 -0.17 7.96
C ALA A 31 -10.09 -1.30 7.24
N TYR A 32 -9.39 -2.01 6.35
CA TYR A 32 -9.98 -3.05 5.52
C TYR A 32 -9.23 -4.38 5.62
N LEU A 33 -10.00 -5.46 5.80
CA LEU A 33 -9.48 -6.82 5.77
C LEU A 33 -9.10 -7.21 4.34
N ILE A 34 -7.86 -7.64 4.16
CA ILE A 34 -7.31 -8.09 2.86
C ILE A 34 -7.03 -9.61 2.85
N GLY A 35 -7.57 -10.36 3.82
CA GLY A 35 -7.57 -11.83 3.81
C GLY A 35 -6.80 -12.46 4.97
N PRO A 36 -6.44 -13.75 4.84
CA PRO A 36 -5.98 -14.55 5.97
C PRO A 36 -4.56 -14.20 6.39
N ALA A 37 -4.13 -14.78 7.51
CA ALA A 37 -2.82 -14.53 8.14
C ALA A 37 -1.60 -14.62 7.20
N PRO A 38 -1.51 -15.57 6.24
CA PRO A 38 -0.33 -15.67 5.37
C PRO A 38 -0.18 -14.42 4.48
N SER A 39 0.98 -13.76 4.55
CA SER A 39 1.24 -12.52 3.80
C SER A 39 1.11 -12.69 2.28
N ALA A 40 1.44 -13.86 1.74
CA ALA A 40 1.24 -14.20 0.33
C ALA A 40 -0.22 -14.06 -0.13
N GLN A 41 -1.17 -14.27 0.77
CA GLN A 41 -2.61 -14.19 0.50
C GLN A 41 -3.23 -12.87 0.98
N SER A 42 -2.48 -12.04 1.71
CA SER A 42 -2.90 -10.74 2.22
C SER A 42 -1.97 -9.62 1.74
N TYR A 43 -0.94 -9.23 2.49
CA TYR A 43 -0.11 -8.04 2.22
C TYR A 43 0.70 -8.07 0.91
N LEU A 44 0.97 -9.25 0.35
CA LEU A 44 1.65 -9.39 -0.94
C LEU A 44 0.67 -9.52 -2.10
N ASN A 45 -0.64 -9.52 -1.84
CA ASN A 45 -1.66 -9.60 -2.86
C ASN A 45 -2.01 -8.19 -3.37
N VAL A 46 -1.37 -7.82 -4.48
CA VAL A 46 -1.54 -6.52 -5.14
C VAL A 46 -3.01 -6.22 -5.46
N GLU A 47 -3.74 -7.19 -6.01
CA GLU A 47 -5.13 -6.98 -6.44
C GLU A 47 -6.04 -6.60 -5.26
N LYS A 48 -5.84 -7.22 -4.09
CA LYS A 48 -6.62 -6.88 -2.90
C LYS A 48 -6.33 -5.47 -2.40
N ILE A 49 -5.07 -5.04 -2.44
CA ILE A 49 -4.68 -3.69 -2.01
C ILE A 49 -5.27 -2.65 -2.95
N LEU A 50 -5.18 -2.86 -4.27
CA LEU A 50 -5.75 -1.94 -5.25
C LEU A 50 -7.29 -1.92 -5.18
N ALA A 51 -7.93 -3.07 -4.91
CA ALA A 51 -9.37 -3.12 -4.70
C ALA A 51 -9.81 -2.24 -3.51
N VAL A 52 -9.09 -2.27 -2.39
CA VAL A 52 -9.34 -1.36 -1.25
C VAL A 52 -9.13 0.10 -1.64
N ALA A 53 -8.06 0.41 -2.38
CA ALA A 53 -7.79 1.78 -2.82
C ALA A 53 -8.90 2.33 -3.73
N ARG A 54 -9.47 1.49 -4.61
CA ARG A 54 -10.65 1.86 -5.41
C ARG A 54 -11.90 2.05 -4.55
N ALA A 55 -12.17 1.12 -3.63
CA ALA A 55 -13.36 1.15 -2.78
C ALA A 55 -13.41 2.37 -1.83
N THR A 56 -12.25 2.86 -1.40
CA THR A 56 -12.11 4.03 -0.53
C THR A 56 -12.17 5.37 -1.28
N GLY A 57 -12.35 5.34 -2.60
CA GLY A 57 -12.38 6.55 -3.42
C GLY A 57 -11.03 7.26 -3.52
N ALA A 58 -9.93 6.60 -3.13
CA ALA A 58 -8.59 7.17 -3.20
C ALA A 58 -8.25 7.60 -4.65
N GLN A 59 -8.74 6.86 -5.64
CA GLN A 59 -8.54 7.17 -7.06
C GLN A 59 -9.22 8.47 -7.52
N VAL A 60 -10.30 8.90 -6.86
CA VAL A 60 -11.11 10.08 -7.24
C VAL A 60 -10.62 11.37 -6.57
N LEU A 61 -9.98 11.27 -5.40
CA LEU A 61 -9.61 12.40 -4.53
C LEU A 61 -8.10 12.68 -4.43
N PHE A 62 -7.29 12.27 -5.42
CA PHE A 62 -5.82 12.30 -5.37
C PHE A 62 -5.22 11.47 -4.22
N GLY A 63 -5.49 10.18 -4.26
CA GLY A 63 -4.98 9.22 -3.29
C GLY A 63 -3.52 8.84 -3.51
N ALA A 64 -2.88 8.43 -2.43
CA ALA A 64 -1.52 7.94 -2.44
C ALA A 64 -1.41 6.64 -1.64
N ILE A 65 -0.57 5.72 -2.12
CA ILE A 65 -0.23 4.49 -1.41
C ILE A 65 1.19 4.62 -0.89
N HIS A 66 1.33 4.48 0.42
CA HIS A 66 2.61 4.39 1.10
C HIS A 66 2.88 2.93 1.48
N PRO A 67 3.81 2.22 0.81
CA PRO A 67 4.02 0.78 1.03
C PRO A 67 4.78 0.47 2.33
N GLY A 68 5.38 1.47 2.98
CA GLY A 68 6.24 1.22 4.13
C GLY A 68 7.61 0.71 3.68
N TYR A 69 8.08 -0.36 4.31
CA TYR A 69 9.32 -1.05 4.00
C TYR A 69 9.05 -2.56 3.93
N GLY A 70 9.88 -3.30 3.18
CA GLY A 70 9.60 -4.70 2.86
C GLY A 70 8.32 -4.87 2.04
N PHE A 71 7.79 -6.10 1.96
CA PHE A 71 6.60 -6.43 1.17
C PHE A 71 6.68 -5.91 -0.28
N LEU A 72 5.81 -4.98 -0.64
CA LEU A 72 5.69 -4.43 -2.00
C LEU A 72 6.44 -3.10 -2.18
N SER A 73 7.16 -2.61 -1.16
CA SER A 73 7.87 -1.32 -1.24
C SER A 73 8.97 -1.28 -2.32
N GLU A 74 9.56 -2.43 -2.65
CA GLU A 74 10.60 -2.58 -3.67
C GLU A 74 10.10 -3.43 -4.85
N ASN A 75 8.79 -3.52 -5.04
CA ASN A 75 8.19 -4.22 -6.16
C ASN A 75 7.85 -3.22 -7.29
N ALA A 76 8.61 -3.27 -8.38
CA ALA A 76 8.45 -2.35 -9.50
C ALA A 76 7.06 -2.46 -10.15
N ASP A 77 6.57 -3.69 -10.33
CA ASP A 77 5.26 -3.93 -10.94
C ASP A 77 4.14 -3.34 -10.08
N PHE A 78 4.26 -3.41 -8.75
CA PHE A 78 3.32 -2.77 -7.85
C PHE A 78 3.34 -1.25 -7.99
N ALA A 79 4.52 -0.62 -8.02
CA ALA A 79 4.64 0.82 -8.22
C ALA A 79 4.01 1.26 -9.55
N ASP A 80 4.21 0.49 -10.62
CA ASP A 80 3.62 0.76 -11.94
C ASP A 80 2.10 0.56 -11.94
N ARG A 81 1.59 -0.48 -11.28
CA ARG A 81 0.15 -0.72 -11.14
C ARG A 81 -0.54 0.38 -10.32
N VAL A 82 0.08 0.87 -9.25
CA VAL A 82 -0.45 1.99 -8.45
C VAL A 82 -0.61 3.24 -9.32
N LYS A 83 0.39 3.55 -10.16
CA LYS A 83 0.31 4.66 -11.12
C LYS A 83 -0.75 4.44 -12.20
N ALA A 84 -0.88 3.21 -12.70
CA ALA A 84 -1.92 2.85 -13.67
C ALA A 84 -3.34 3.04 -13.10
N GLU A 85 -3.49 2.92 -11.77
CA GLU A 85 -4.71 3.28 -11.05
C GLU A 85 -4.80 4.78 -10.73
N ASN A 86 -4.03 5.68 -11.37
CA ASN A 86 -4.04 7.11 -11.08
C ASN A 86 -3.78 7.47 -9.60
N LEU A 87 -3.07 6.60 -8.87
CA LEU A 87 -2.65 6.83 -7.48
C LEU A 87 -1.18 7.22 -7.43
N VAL A 88 -0.81 8.02 -6.43
CA VAL A 88 0.60 8.32 -6.17
C VAL A 88 1.23 7.18 -5.38
N PHE A 89 2.25 6.54 -5.94
CA PHE A 89 3.12 5.63 -5.17
C PHE A 89 4.15 6.46 -4.40
N ILE A 90 4.09 6.45 -3.06
CA ILE A 90 5.06 7.16 -2.22
C ILE A 90 6.31 6.28 -2.07
N GLY A 91 7.22 6.42 -3.03
CA GLY A 91 8.47 5.66 -3.11
C GLY A 91 9.21 5.91 -4.43
N PRO A 92 10.30 5.16 -4.71
CA PRO A 92 10.99 5.23 -6.00
C PRO A 92 10.09 4.78 -7.16
N SER A 93 10.40 5.21 -8.38
CA SER A 93 9.70 4.75 -9.58
C SER A 93 9.98 3.28 -9.88
N GLY A 94 9.07 2.60 -10.60
CA GLY A 94 9.29 1.22 -11.07
C GLY A 94 10.63 1.07 -11.82
N ASP A 95 10.96 2.01 -12.70
CA ASP A 95 12.25 2.01 -13.42
C ASP A 95 13.46 2.08 -12.48
N ALA A 96 13.40 2.94 -11.46
CA ALA A 96 14.47 3.06 -10.47
C ALA A 96 14.61 1.76 -9.65
N ILE A 97 13.49 1.16 -9.25
CA ILE A 97 13.46 -0.12 -8.54
C ILE A 97 14.11 -1.23 -9.38
N ARG A 98 13.73 -1.36 -10.65
CA ARG A 98 14.32 -2.37 -11.56
C ARG A 98 15.81 -2.15 -11.77
N SER A 99 16.21 -0.89 -11.97
CA SER A 99 17.60 -0.52 -12.21
C SER A 99 18.49 -0.86 -11.02
N MET A 100 18.03 -0.55 -9.81
CA MET A 100 18.79 -0.81 -8.58
C MET A 100 18.73 -2.28 -8.12
N GLY A 101 17.69 -3.02 -8.51
CA GLY A 101 17.55 -4.45 -8.20
C GLY A 101 18.37 -5.37 -9.11
N SER A 102 18.80 -4.87 -10.27
CA SER A 102 19.67 -5.63 -11.18
C SER A 102 21.08 -5.72 -10.61
N LYS A 103 21.52 -6.94 -10.28
CA LYS A 103 22.90 -7.23 -9.87
C LYS A 103 23.84 -7.47 -11.06
N ARG A 104 23.36 -7.27 -12.28
CA ARG A 104 24.18 -7.28 -13.50
C ARG A 104 24.81 -5.89 -13.63
N TRP A 105 26.10 -5.83 -13.29
CA TRP A 105 26.99 -4.70 -13.54
C TRP A 105 27.48 -4.74 -14.98
#